data_AF-A0A5A7NK37-F1
#
_entry.id   AF-A0A5A7NK37-F1
#
_cell.length_a   1.000
_cell.length_b   1.000
_cell.length_c   1.000
_cell.angle_alpha   90.00
_cell.angle_beta   90.00
_cell.angle_gamma   90.00
#
_symmetry.space_group_name_H-M   'P 1'
#
loop_
_entity.id
_entity.type
_entity.pdbx_description
1 polymer ?
#
loop_
_entity_poly.entity_id
_entity_poly.type
_entity_poly.pdbx_seq_one_letter_code
_entity_poly.pdbx_strand_id
1 'polypeptide(L)'
;MFLCPKCNCQGYCEKLQVRLVSDRKLDNPEYLRDLREFTASLGISPDHWREWLIDAYRDFRGQIVENGAEVFLDTDELETPWIREWFRDFANKPVEGGVRPRLKRGVRNRVRVFATILSTKYPFEMSMLGLRPANDNRPPADQEAD
;
A
#
# COMPACT_ATOMS: atom_id res chain seq x y z
N MET A 1 6.83 -12.86 14.21
CA MET A 1 5.47 -12.71 14.78
C MET A 1 5.08 -14.08 15.33
N PHE A 2 4.83 -14.22 16.63
CA PHE A 2 4.46 -15.51 17.22
C PHE A 2 2.93 -15.67 17.18
N LEU A 3 2.44 -16.78 16.64
CA LEU A 3 1.02 -17.13 16.69
C LEU A 3 0.65 -17.51 18.14
N CYS A 4 -0.58 -17.20 18.55
CA CYS A 4 -1.07 -17.69 19.83
C CYS A 4 -1.21 -19.23 19.80
N PRO A 5 -1.22 -19.92 20.95
CA PRO A 5 -1.29 -21.38 21.00
C PRO A 5 -2.44 -21.98 20.17
N LYS A 6 -3.58 -21.29 20.09
CA LYS A 6 -4.74 -21.71 19.28
C LYS A 6 -4.46 -21.63 17.77
N CYS A 7 -3.83 -20.55 17.32
CA CYS A 7 -3.53 -20.31 15.91
C CYS A 7 -2.31 -21.09 15.41
N ASN A 8 -1.42 -21.50 16.32
CA ASN A 8 -0.21 -22.24 15.94
C ASN A 8 -0.53 -23.58 15.24
N CYS A 9 -1.61 -24.25 15.64
CA CYS A 9 -2.08 -25.48 14.99
C CYS A 9 -2.70 -25.25 13.60
N GLN A 10 -3.20 -24.04 13.33
CA GLN A 10 -3.82 -23.69 12.04
C GLN A 10 -2.81 -23.08 11.05
N GLY A 11 -1.68 -22.57 11.54
CA GLY A 11 -0.67 -21.92 10.70
C GLY A 11 -0.96 -20.45 10.37
N TYR A 12 -2.16 -19.93 10.70
CA TYR A 12 -2.57 -18.55 10.49
C TYR A 12 -3.48 -18.03 11.63
N CYS A 13 -3.75 -16.72 11.67
CA CYS A 13 -4.56 -16.06 12.68
C CYS A 13 -5.70 -15.22 12.06
N GLU A 14 -6.96 -15.66 12.22
CA GLU A 14 -8.16 -14.94 11.74
C GLU A 14 -8.36 -13.55 12.39
N LYS A 15 -7.76 -13.33 13.57
CA LYS A 15 -7.79 -12.03 14.25
C LYS A 15 -6.77 -11.05 13.68
N LEU A 16 -5.75 -11.55 12.97
CA LEU A 16 -4.76 -10.72 12.28
C LEU A 16 -5.31 -10.40 10.90
N GLN A 17 -5.96 -9.25 10.78
CA GLN A 17 -6.62 -8.83 9.55
C GLN A 17 -5.96 -7.59 8.97
N VAL A 18 -5.68 -7.64 7.68
CA VAL A 18 -5.30 -6.47 6.89
C VAL A 18 -6.44 -6.15 5.93
N ARG A 19 -6.88 -4.90 5.89
CA ARG A 19 -7.92 -4.50 4.94
C ARG A 19 -7.30 -4.28 3.57
N LEU A 20 -7.96 -4.78 2.53
CA LEU A 20 -7.62 -4.46 1.16
C LEU A 20 -7.65 -2.93 0.97
N VAL A 21 -6.63 -2.38 0.29
CA VAL A 21 -6.56 -0.94 0.04
C VAL A 21 -7.71 -0.51 -0.88
N SER A 22 -8.60 0.34 -0.36
CA SER A 22 -9.81 0.76 -1.07
C SER A 22 -9.53 1.83 -2.14
N ASP A 23 -10.43 1.95 -3.10
CA ASP A 23 -10.36 2.99 -4.13
C ASP A 23 -10.34 4.40 -3.56
N ARG A 24 -11.10 4.65 -2.49
CA ARG A 24 -11.09 5.93 -1.78
C ARG A 24 -9.69 6.28 -1.26
N LYS A 25 -8.93 5.29 -0.78
CA LYS A 25 -7.55 5.50 -0.31
C LYS A 25 -6.63 5.79 -1.51
N LEU A 26 -6.80 5.08 -2.62
CA LEU A 26 -6.02 5.29 -3.85
C LEU A 26 -6.30 6.61 -4.58
N ASP A 27 -7.50 7.18 -4.41
CA ASP A 27 -7.83 8.51 -4.94
C ASP A 27 -7.28 9.65 -4.08
N ASN A 28 -6.78 9.37 -2.87
CA ASN A 28 -6.15 10.38 -2.02
C ASN A 28 -4.72 10.67 -2.50
N PRO A 29 -4.43 11.87 -3.04
CA PRO A 29 -3.09 12.22 -3.52
C PRO A 29 -2.05 12.26 -2.40
N GLU A 30 -2.43 12.62 -1.18
CA GLU A 30 -1.50 12.64 -0.04
C GLU A 30 -1.11 11.22 0.36
N TYR A 31 -2.05 10.27 0.33
CA TYR A 31 -1.73 8.85 0.52
C TYR A 31 -0.73 8.34 -0.52
N LEU A 32 -0.93 8.69 -1.80
CA LEU A 32 -0.01 8.28 -2.87
C LEU A 32 1.37 8.91 -2.75
N ARG A 33 1.44 10.17 -2.30
CA ARG A 33 2.72 10.85 -2.03
C ARG A 33 3.46 10.11 -0.91
N ASP A 34 2.81 9.97 0.23
CA ASP A 34 3.41 9.34 1.42
C ASP A 34 3.79 7.88 1.14
N LEU A 35 2.96 7.15 0.38
CA LEU A 35 3.28 5.78 -0.03
C LEU A 35 4.59 5.74 -0.83
N ARG A 36 4.76 6.60 -1.83
CA ARG A 36 5.98 6.62 -2.66
C ARG A 36 7.20 7.07 -1.89
N GLU A 37 7.05 8.04 -0.98
CA GLU A 37 8.12 8.47 -0.07
C GLU A 37 8.54 7.33 0.86
N PHE A 38 7.57 6.66 1.48
CA PHE A 38 7.80 5.52 2.34
C PHE A 38 8.52 4.40 1.60
N THR A 39 8.03 3.99 0.42
CA THR A 39 8.67 2.90 -0.32
C THR A 39 10.06 3.27 -0.83
N ALA A 40 10.29 4.53 -1.20
CA ALA A 40 11.62 4.99 -1.57
C ALA A 40 12.59 4.91 -0.38
N SER A 41 12.12 5.17 0.84
CA SER A 41 12.93 5.08 2.06
C SER A 41 13.31 3.65 2.47
N LEU A 42 12.59 2.63 1.99
CA LEU A 42 12.91 1.23 2.30
C LEU A 42 14.22 0.75 1.62
N GLY A 43 14.72 1.48 0.62
CA GLY A 43 16.01 1.19 -0.01
C GLY A 43 16.06 -0.15 -0.78
N ILE A 44 14.91 -0.77 -1.03
CA ILE A 44 14.82 -2.02 -1.81
C ILE A 44 15.11 -1.69 -3.27
N SER A 45 16.06 -2.41 -3.88
CA SER A 45 16.39 -2.22 -5.30
C SER A 45 15.19 -2.56 -6.21
N PRO A 46 14.98 -1.85 -7.34
CA PRO A 46 13.95 -2.17 -8.33
C PRO A 46 13.88 -3.65 -8.73
N ASP A 47 15.04 -4.32 -8.79
CA ASP A 47 15.15 -5.73 -9.18
C ASP A 47 14.65 -6.71 -8.10
N HIS A 48 14.65 -6.29 -6.83
CA HIS A 48 14.32 -7.14 -5.69
C HIS A 48 12.90 -6.94 -5.17
N TRP A 49 12.21 -5.88 -5.58
CA TRP A 49 10.88 -5.56 -5.09
C TRP A 49 9.87 -6.69 -5.27
N ARG A 50 9.86 -7.34 -6.43
CA ARG A 50 8.92 -8.44 -6.70
C ARG A 50 9.13 -9.58 -5.71
N GLU A 51 10.35 -10.09 -5.60
CA GLU A 51 10.67 -11.20 -4.69
C GLU A 51 10.34 -10.82 -3.24
N TRP A 52 10.73 -9.62 -2.82
CA TRP A 52 10.44 -9.11 -1.49
C TRP A 52 8.93 -9.08 -1.19
N LEU A 53 8.10 -8.62 -2.14
CA LEU A 53 6.64 -8.58 -1.98
C LEU A 53 6.02 -9.98 -1.89
N ILE A 54 6.48 -10.90 -2.74
CA ILE A 54 5.99 -12.28 -2.74
C ILE A 54 6.35 -12.97 -1.43
N ASP A 55 7.58 -12.81 -0.95
CA ASP A 55 8.00 -13.33 0.36
C ASP A 55 7.19 -12.69 1.50
N ALA A 56 6.99 -11.37 1.48
CA ALA A 56 6.20 -10.68 2.48
C ALA A 56 4.73 -11.15 2.51
N TYR A 57 4.14 -11.44 1.35
CA TYR A 57 2.79 -11.96 1.26
C TYR A 57 2.71 -13.43 1.70
N ARG A 58 3.64 -14.29 1.25
CA ARG A 58 3.74 -15.69 1.66
C ARG A 58 3.90 -15.85 3.17
N ASP A 59 4.73 -15.02 3.78
CA ASP A 59 5.06 -15.10 5.20
C ASP A 59 3.98 -14.46 6.10
N PHE A 60 2.98 -13.79 5.52
CA PHE A 60 1.88 -13.20 6.26
C PHE A 60 0.91 -14.28 6.75
N ARG A 61 0.90 -14.51 8.06
CA ARG A 61 0.06 -15.52 8.73
C ARG A 61 -1.29 -14.95 9.22
N GLY A 62 -1.88 -14.04 8.46
CA GLY A 62 -3.20 -13.46 8.73
C GLY A 62 -4.08 -13.57 7.49
N GLN A 63 -5.19 -12.82 7.48
CA GLN A 63 -6.10 -12.77 6.34
C GLN A 63 -6.25 -11.35 5.81
N ILE A 64 -6.36 -11.24 4.48
CA ILE A 64 -6.68 -9.97 3.84
C ILE A 64 -8.19 -9.94 3.65
N VAL A 65 -8.83 -8.85 4.08
CA VAL A 65 -10.29 -8.75 4.07
C VAL A 65 -10.78 -7.57 3.26
N GLU A 66 -11.87 -7.77 2.54
CA GLU A 66 -12.67 -6.73 1.89
C GLU A 66 -14.15 -6.97 2.25
N ASN A 67 -14.83 -5.92 2.76
CA ASN A 67 -16.24 -6.00 3.17
C ASN A 67 -16.58 -7.16 4.12
N GLY A 68 -15.62 -7.59 4.95
CA GLY A 68 -15.79 -8.68 5.91
C GLY A 68 -15.54 -10.08 5.36
N ALA A 69 -15.26 -10.22 4.06
CA ALA A 69 -14.88 -11.47 3.43
C ALA A 69 -13.36 -11.53 3.22
N GLU A 70 -12.78 -12.72 3.33
CA GLU A 70 -11.39 -12.96 2.95
C GLU A 70 -11.25 -12.84 1.43
N VAL A 71 -10.15 -12.21 1.00
CA VAL A 71 -9.79 -12.04 -0.41
C VAL A 71 -8.33 -12.40 -0.65
N PHE A 72 -8.07 -13.03 -1.78
CA PHE A 72 -6.71 -13.29 -2.26
C PHE A 72 -6.25 -12.15 -3.17
N LEU A 73 -4.99 -11.76 -3.03
CA LEU A 73 -4.41 -10.75 -3.90
C LEU A 73 -4.07 -11.35 -5.26
N ASP A 74 -4.37 -10.60 -6.32
CA ASP A 74 -3.93 -10.90 -7.67
C ASP A 74 -2.44 -10.55 -7.81
N THR A 75 -1.56 -11.53 -7.59
CA THR A 75 -0.11 -11.34 -7.67
C THR A 75 0.40 -11.21 -9.10
N ASP A 76 -0.40 -11.57 -10.12
CA ASP A 76 -0.01 -11.45 -11.53
C ASP A 76 0.25 -9.98 -11.93
N GLU A 77 -0.37 -9.05 -11.20
CA GLU A 77 -0.10 -7.60 -11.30
C GLU A 77 1.37 -7.25 -11.04
N LEU A 78 2.11 -8.08 -10.30
CA LEU A 78 3.53 -7.94 -10.00
C LEU A 78 4.44 -8.69 -11.00
N GLU A 79 3.87 -9.36 -11.99
CA GLU A 79 4.59 -10.14 -13.01
C GLU A 79 4.47 -9.56 -14.42
N THR A 80 3.79 -8.42 -14.55
CA THR A 80 3.59 -7.76 -15.85
C THR A 80 4.91 -7.38 -16.55
N PRO A 81 4.93 -7.30 -17.89
CA PRO A 81 6.10 -6.82 -18.61
C PRO A 81 6.57 -5.45 -18.10
N TRP A 82 7.88 -5.27 -17.99
CA TRP A 82 8.51 -4.04 -17.49
C TRP A 82 8.18 -3.68 -16.04
N ILE A 83 7.85 -4.69 -15.21
CA ILE A 83 7.55 -4.46 -13.78
C ILE A 83 8.72 -3.83 -13.03
N ARG A 84 9.97 -4.18 -13.41
CA ARG A 84 11.18 -3.58 -12.84
C ARG A 84 11.21 -2.06 -13.04
N GLU A 85 10.94 -1.60 -14.25
CA GLU A 85 10.86 -0.17 -14.57
C GLU A 85 9.73 0.49 -13.79
N TRP A 86 8.60 -0.21 -13.61
CA TRP A 86 7.52 0.27 -12.77
C TRP A 86 7.95 0.44 -11.30
N PHE A 87 8.69 -0.51 -10.71
CA PHE A 87 9.22 -0.36 -9.35
C PHE A 87 10.20 0.80 -9.25
N ARG A 88 11.12 0.93 -10.22
CA ARG A 88 12.06 2.06 -10.29
C ARG A 88 11.33 3.40 -10.26
N ASP A 89 10.29 3.55 -11.09
CA ASP A 89 9.63 4.83 -11.30
C ASP A 89 8.56 5.13 -10.24
N PHE A 90 7.89 4.10 -9.71
CA PHE A 90 6.84 4.26 -8.71
C PHE A 90 7.38 4.12 -7.28
N ALA A 91 8.01 2.99 -6.96
CA ALA A 91 8.38 2.62 -5.59
C ALA A 91 9.70 3.26 -5.13
N ASN A 92 10.66 3.47 -6.05
CA ASN A 92 11.98 4.01 -5.73
C ASN A 92 12.15 5.51 -6.01
N LYS A 93 11.16 6.16 -6.63
CA LYS A 93 11.20 7.60 -6.89
C LYS A 93 10.12 8.31 -6.06
N PRO A 94 10.49 9.16 -5.09
CA PRO A 94 9.52 9.96 -4.35
C PRO A 94 8.83 10.97 -5.26
N VAL A 95 7.71 11.52 -4.80
CA VAL A 95 6.99 12.57 -5.53
C VAL A 95 7.70 13.90 -5.33
N GLU A 96 8.01 14.58 -6.43
CA GLU A 96 8.63 15.91 -6.38
C GLU A 96 7.70 16.95 -5.72
N GLY A 97 8.28 17.93 -5.03
CA GLY A 97 7.52 18.96 -4.32
C GLY A 97 6.56 19.72 -5.25
N GLY A 98 5.33 19.96 -4.77
CA GLY A 98 4.29 20.67 -5.53
C GLY A 98 3.55 19.82 -6.58
N VAL A 99 3.98 18.60 -6.86
CA VAL A 99 3.27 17.68 -7.77
C VAL A 99 2.14 16.97 -7.03
N ARG A 100 0.94 16.98 -7.61
CA ARG A 100 -0.21 16.21 -7.11
C ARG A 100 -0.25 14.83 -7.80
N PRO A 101 0.13 13.74 -7.13
CA PRO A 101 0.15 12.42 -7.75
C PRO A 101 -1.27 11.93 -8.05
N ARG A 102 -1.41 11.20 -9.16
CA ARG A 102 -2.66 10.54 -9.57
C ARG A 102 -2.31 9.17 -10.15
N LEU A 103 -3.18 8.19 -9.92
CA LEU A 103 -3.06 6.88 -10.54
C LEU A 103 -3.87 6.80 -11.82
N LYS A 104 -3.25 6.25 -12.87
CA LYS A 104 -3.98 5.83 -14.07
C LYS A 104 -4.79 4.58 -13.75
N ARG A 105 -5.94 4.41 -14.40
CA ARG A 105 -6.85 3.26 -14.16
C ARG A 105 -6.13 1.91 -14.32
N GLY A 106 -5.27 1.78 -15.34
CA GLY A 106 -4.55 0.54 -15.64
C GLY A 106 -3.44 0.14 -14.65
N VAL A 107 -3.03 1.01 -13.72
CA VAL A 107 -2.03 0.67 -12.68
C VAL A 107 -2.64 0.57 -11.29
N ARG A 108 -3.95 0.77 -11.18
CA ARG A 108 -4.65 0.93 -9.91
C ARG A 108 -4.65 -0.36 -9.10
N ASN A 109 -4.92 -1.49 -9.75
CA ASN A 109 -4.94 -2.78 -9.09
C ASN A 109 -3.53 -3.20 -8.62
N ARG A 110 -2.50 -2.97 -9.43
CA ARG A 110 -1.10 -3.14 -9.01
C ARG A 110 -0.75 -2.35 -7.76
N VAL A 111 -1.09 -1.06 -7.70
CA VAL A 111 -0.83 -0.25 -6.49
C VAL A 111 -1.63 -0.74 -5.30
N ARG A 112 -2.86 -1.24 -5.51
CA ARG A 112 -3.67 -1.87 -4.47
C ARG A 112 -2.98 -3.09 -3.87
N VAL A 113 -2.56 -4.03 -4.72
CA VAL A 113 -1.85 -5.25 -4.31
C VAL A 113 -0.58 -4.88 -3.58
N PHE A 114 0.25 -4.03 -4.18
CA PHE A 114 1.50 -3.52 -3.62
C PHE A 114 1.32 -2.92 -2.22
N ALA A 115 0.40 -1.97 -2.08
CA ALA A 115 0.16 -1.29 -0.81
C ALA A 115 -0.52 -2.22 0.23
N THR A 116 -1.32 -3.18 -0.21
CA THR A 116 -1.94 -4.14 0.71
C THR A 116 -0.89 -5.08 1.29
N ILE A 117 0.05 -5.58 0.47
CA ILE A 117 1.19 -6.38 0.96
C ILE A 117 2.05 -5.56 1.92
N LEU A 118 2.36 -4.29 1.59
CA LEU A 118 3.10 -3.44 2.53
C LEU A 118 2.38 -3.27 3.88
N SER A 119 1.04 -3.26 3.88
CA SER A 119 0.24 -3.16 5.10
C SER A 119 0.30 -4.42 5.97
N THR A 120 0.70 -5.57 5.41
CA THR A 120 0.94 -6.79 6.21
C THR A 120 2.25 -6.70 6.98
N LYS A 121 3.28 -6.07 6.40
CA LYS A 121 4.61 -5.97 6.98
C LYS A 121 4.81 -4.74 7.87
N TYR A 122 4.21 -3.63 7.47
CA TYR A 122 4.34 -2.31 8.10
C TYR A 122 2.97 -1.73 8.47
N PRO A 123 2.17 -2.43 9.32
CA PRO A 123 0.78 -2.04 9.58
C PRO A 123 0.67 -0.64 10.21
N PHE A 124 1.64 -0.25 11.03
CA PHE A 124 1.64 1.05 11.70
C PHE A 124 1.93 2.18 10.70
N GLU A 125 3.03 2.11 9.97
CA GLU A 125 3.43 3.10 8.96
C GLU A 125 2.34 3.27 7.90
N MET A 126 1.81 2.15 7.38
CA MET A 126 0.77 2.14 6.36
C MET A 126 -0.58 2.69 6.84
N SER A 127 -0.82 2.69 8.15
CA SER A 127 -2.01 3.32 8.77
C SER A 127 -1.90 4.84 8.86
N MET A 128 -0.67 5.38 8.90
CA MET A 128 -0.42 6.81 9.04
C MET A 128 -0.38 7.56 7.70
N LEU A 129 -0.13 6.85 6.59
CA LEU A 129 -0.03 7.46 5.26
C LEU A 129 -1.32 8.21 4.86
N GLY A 130 -1.16 9.42 4.35
CA GLY A 130 -2.22 10.30 3.92
C GLY A 130 -2.96 11.00 5.06
N LEU A 131 -2.57 10.78 6.32
CA LEU A 131 -3.03 11.57 7.46
C LEU A 131 -2.22 12.86 7.54
N ARG A 132 -2.89 13.96 7.87
CA ARG A 132 -2.26 15.24 8.18
C ARG A 132 -2.69 15.65 9.58
N PRO A 133 -1.81 16.30 10.38
CA PRO A 133 -2.22 16.92 11.62
C PRO A 133 -3.41 17.87 11.38
N ALA A 134 -4.35 17.94 12.33
CA ALA A 134 -5.54 18.78 12.20
C ALA A 134 -5.23 20.27 11.94
N ASN A 135 -4.03 20.71 12.33
CA ASN A 135 -3.54 22.07 12.17
C ASN A 135 -2.99 22.37 10.75
N ASP A 136 -2.70 21.34 9.95
CA ASP A 136 -2.21 21.47 8.56
C ASP A 136 -3.33 21.35 7.52
N ASN A 137 -4.59 21.28 7.97
CA ASN A 137 -5.75 21.37 7.09
C ASN A 137 -5.77 22.76 6.44
N ARG A 138 -5.34 22.84 5.19
CA ARG A 138 -5.58 24.04 4.38
C ARG A 138 -7.10 24.27 4.37
N PRO A 139 -7.60 25.46 4.74
CA PRO A 139 -9.01 25.76 4.57
C PRO A 139 -9.37 25.56 3.09
N PRO A 140 -10.61 25.13 2.77
CA PRO A 140 -11.07 25.11 1.39
C PRO A 140 -10.83 26.51 0.82
N ALA A 141 -10.21 26.59 -0.37
CA ALA A 141 -10.08 27.86 -1.06
C ALA A 141 -11.49 28.42 -1.21
N ASP A 142 -11.73 29.57 -0.60
CA ASP A 142 -13.03 30.21 -0.58
C ASP A 142 -13.58 30.24 -2.01
N GLN A 143 -14.83 29.80 -2.14
CA GLN A 143 -15.64 30.12 -3.29
C GLN A 143 -15.65 31.65 -3.36
N GLU A 144 -14.98 32.22 -4.37
CA GLU A 144 -15.20 33.60 -4.78
C GLU A 144 -16.71 33.74 -5.04
N ALA A 145 -17.41 34.27 -4.04
CA ALA A 145 -18.76 34.77 -4.19
C ALA A 145 -18.65 36.23 -4.61
N ASP A 146 -19.33 36.55 -5.71
CA ASP A 146 -19.49 37.88 -6.34
C ASP A 146 -19.65 39.06 -5.38
#